data_AF-A0A6L2LPE7-F1
#
_entry.id   AF-A0A6L2LPE7-F1
#
_cell.length_a   1.000
_cell.length_b   1.000
_cell.length_c   1.000
_cell.angle_alpha   90.00
_cell.angle_beta   90.00
_cell.angle_gamma   90.00
#
_symmetry.space_group_name_H-M   'P 1'
#
loop_
_entity.id
_entity.type
_entity.pdbx_description
1 polymer ?
#
loop_
_entity_poly.entity_id
_entity_poly.type
_entity_poly.pdbx_seq_one_letter_code
_entity_poly.pdbx_strand_id
1 'polypeptide(L)'
;MDDEPMWTADRIVALTLGSTITIPETANEFAIKGNRLTLVKGNQFDGRTKTDPHKHIHEFLRIRDMFKYRDTKKEAVLLMMFPLSLNGEEKTWLDELNEGTIETWDEL
;
A
#
# COMPACT_ATOMS: atom_id res chain seq x y z
N MET A 1 -20.73 3.39 -30.36
CA MET A 1 -20.32 4.41 -29.38
C MET A 1 -20.15 3.62 -28.12
N ASP A 2 -19.03 2.93 -28.03
CA ASP A 2 -18.75 1.94 -27.01
C ASP A 2 -18.18 2.68 -25.81
N ASP A 3 -19.04 2.90 -24.80
CA ASP A 3 -18.64 3.31 -23.46
C ASP A 3 -17.90 2.13 -22.81
N GLU A 4 -16.59 2.05 -23.07
CA GLU A 4 -15.72 1.10 -22.40
C GLU A 4 -15.63 1.48 -20.91
N PRO A 5 -16.01 0.59 -19.98
CA PRO A 5 -16.06 0.95 -18.57
C PRO A 5 -14.63 1.12 -18.04
N MET A 6 -14.41 2.23 -17.33
CA MET A 6 -13.14 2.78 -16.80
C MET A 6 -12.28 1.85 -15.90
N TRP A 7 -12.58 0.55 -15.84
CA TRP A 7 -11.92 -0.45 -15.00
C TRP A 7 -11.06 -1.46 -15.78
N THR A 8 -11.01 -1.40 -17.12
CA THR A 8 -10.09 -2.23 -17.92
C THR A 8 -8.65 -1.74 -17.93
N ALA A 9 -8.35 -0.60 -17.30
CA ALA A 9 -6.97 -0.24 -17.04
C ALA A 9 -6.44 -1.16 -15.94
N ASP A 10 -5.61 -2.12 -16.33
CA ASP A 10 -4.56 -2.71 -15.49
C ASP A 10 -3.70 -1.54 -15.00
N ARG A 11 -4.22 -0.77 -14.03
CA ARG A 11 -3.53 0.34 -13.39
C ARG A 11 -2.43 -0.31 -12.58
N ILE A 12 -1.30 -0.52 -13.24
CA ILE A 12 0.00 -0.31 -12.60
C ILE A 12 -0.14 1.06 -11.97
N VAL A 13 -0.42 1.09 -10.66
CA VAL A 13 -0.35 2.33 -9.89
C VAL A 13 1.14 2.64 -9.85
N ALA A 14 1.63 3.30 -10.90
CA ALA A 14 2.93 3.95 -10.86
C ALA A 14 2.78 5.07 -9.83
N LEU A 15 3.10 4.73 -8.58
CA LEU A 15 3.39 5.69 -7.52
C LEU A 15 4.68 6.37 -7.95
N THR A 16 4.57 7.38 -8.81
CA THR A 16 5.70 8.19 -9.25
C THR A 16 5.36 9.66 -9.16
N LEU A 17 6.23 10.34 -8.40
CA LEU A 17 6.40 11.78 -8.19
C LEU A 17 5.26 12.45 -7.40
N GLY A 18 5.50 12.69 -6.10
CA GLY A 18 4.51 13.25 -5.16
C GLY A 18 4.15 12.38 -3.96
N SER A 19 4.76 11.20 -3.76
CA SER A 19 4.46 10.33 -2.62
C SER A 19 5.54 10.40 -1.55
N THR A 20 5.11 10.47 -0.29
CA THR A 20 5.93 10.37 0.93
C THR A 20 6.89 9.18 0.93
N ILE A 21 6.43 8.05 0.38
CA ILE A 21 7.18 6.80 0.32
C ILE A 21 7.97 6.75 -0.99
N THR A 22 9.29 6.73 -0.89
CA THR A 22 10.15 6.47 -2.04
C THR A 22 10.03 5.00 -2.42
N ILE A 23 9.47 4.73 -3.59
CA ILE A 23 9.33 3.35 -4.05
C ILE A 23 10.65 2.88 -4.68
N PRO A 24 11.22 1.75 -4.22
CA PRO A 24 12.40 1.17 -4.86
C PRO A 24 12.09 0.75 -6.30
N GLU A 25 13.02 1.01 -7.24
CA GLU A 25 12.91 0.75 -8.70
C GLU A 25 12.31 -0.62 -9.07
N THR A 26 12.47 -1.60 -8.19
CA THR A 26 11.86 -2.94 -8.27
C THR A 26 10.33 -3.00 -8.35
N ALA A 27 9.60 -1.92 -8.06
CA ALA A 27 8.13 -1.93 -8.04
C ALA A 27 7.47 -1.95 -9.42
N ASN A 28 8.18 -1.53 -10.48
CA ASN A 28 7.64 -1.54 -11.84
C ASN A 28 7.35 -2.97 -12.35
N GLU A 29 7.88 -4.00 -11.67
CA GLU A 29 7.59 -5.42 -11.94
C GLU A 29 6.39 -5.98 -11.16
N PHE A 30 5.82 -5.24 -10.20
CA PHE A 30 4.75 -5.73 -9.34
C PHE A 30 3.42 -5.06 -9.66
N ALA A 31 2.66 -5.66 -10.59
CA ALA A 31 1.23 -5.43 -10.63
C ALA A 31 0.61 -5.96 -9.32
N ILE A 32 0.07 -5.07 -8.49
CA ILE A 32 -0.78 -5.46 -7.35
C ILE A 32 -2.06 -6.05 -7.95
N LYS A 33 -2.10 -7.37 -8.14
CA LYS A 33 -3.28 -8.08 -8.64
C LYS A 33 -4.50 -7.76 -7.76
N GLY A 34 -5.68 -7.63 -8.38
CA GLY A 34 -6.90 -7.14 -7.72
C GLY A 34 -7.29 -7.91 -6.44
N ASN A 35 -7.01 -9.21 -6.36
CA ASN A 35 -7.24 -10.01 -5.15
C ASN A 35 -6.42 -9.52 -3.94
N ARG A 36 -5.20 -9.05 -4.15
CA ARG A 36 -4.31 -8.50 -3.11
C ARG A 36 -4.85 -7.17 -2.60
N LEU A 37 -5.30 -6.31 -3.53
CA LEU A 37 -5.89 -5.02 -3.20
C LEU A 37 -7.17 -5.18 -2.37
N THR A 38 -8.01 -6.16 -2.69
CA THR A 38 -9.23 -6.45 -1.93
C THR A 38 -8.92 -6.86 -0.49
N LEU A 39 -7.89 -7.69 -0.27
CA LEU A 39 -7.46 -8.10 1.07
C LEU A 39 -6.95 -6.92 1.90
N VAL A 40 -6.07 -6.08 1.32
CA VAL A 40 -5.54 -4.89 2.00
C VAL A 40 -6.66 -3.90 2.33
N LYS A 41 -7.61 -3.68 1.42
CA LYS A 41 -8.80 -2.84 1.69
C LYS A 41 -9.76 -3.42 2.71
N GLY A 42 -9.76 -4.74 2.90
CA GLY A 42 -10.51 -5.41 3.97
C GLY A 42 -9.94 -5.19 5.36
N ASN A 43 -8.67 -4.77 5.45
CA ASN A 43 -7.95 -4.43 6.68
C ASN A 43 -7.60 -2.94 6.69
N GLN A 44 -8.60 -2.07 6.51
CA GLN A 44 -8.39 -0.63 6.59
C GLN A 44 -8.28 -0.14 8.03
N PHE A 45 -7.32 0.75 8.27
CA PHE A 45 -7.08 1.41 9.54
C PHE A 45 -7.37 2.91 9.40
N ASP A 46 -8.28 3.39 10.24
CA ASP A 46 -8.72 4.78 10.33
C ASP A 46 -8.35 5.42 11.68
N GLY A 47 -7.45 4.78 12.43
CA GLY A 47 -6.90 5.14 13.75
C GLY A 47 -7.85 5.76 14.76
N ARG A 48 -9.14 5.49 14.61
CA ARG A 48 -10.16 5.80 15.61
C ARG A 48 -9.88 4.99 16.87
N THR A 49 -10.38 5.49 18.00
CA THR A 49 -10.19 4.89 19.34
C THR A 49 -10.64 3.43 19.49
N LYS A 50 -11.35 2.86 18.50
CA LYS A 50 -11.79 1.46 18.48
C LYS A 50 -10.86 0.54 17.68
N THR A 51 -9.96 1.10 16.90
CA THR A 51 -9.10 0.39 15.96
C THR A 51 -7.74 0.17 16.63
N ASP A 52 -7.37 -1.08 16.87
CA ASP A 52 -6.13 -1.45 17.55
C ASP A 52 -4.96 -1.45 16.54
N PRO A 53 -3.97 -0.53 16.67
CA PRO A 53 -2.86 -0.43 15.73
C PRO A 53 -2.03 -1.72 15.65
N HIS A 54 -1.87 -2.43 16.77
CA HIS A 54 -1.10 -3.68 16.81
C HIS A 54 -1.82 -4.80 16.05
N LYS A 55 -3.15 -4.88 16.18
CA LYS A 55 -3.95 -5.85 15.40
C LYS A 55 -3.93 -5.51 13.91
N HIS A 56 -3.99 -4.23 13.56
CA HIS A 56 -3.89 -3.79 12.17
C HIS A 56 -2.56 -4.23 11.54
N ILE A 57 -1.45 -3.91 12.19
CA ILE A 57 -0.11 -4.29 11.72
C ILE A 57 0.01 -5.82 11.62
N HIS A 58 -0.47 -6.55 12.63
CA HIS A 58 -0.43 -8.02 12.61
C HIS A 58 -1.18 -8.60 11.40
N GLU A 59 -2.40 -8.15 11.13
CA GLU A 59 -3.19 -8.64 9.99
C GLU A 59 -2.59 -8.18 8.65
N PHE A 60 -2.04 -6.97 8.57
CA PHE A 60 -1.32 -6.48 7.40
C PHE A 60 -0.09 -7.34 7.07
N LEU A 61 0.71 -7.69 8.07
CA LEU A 61 1.86 -8.59 7.90
C LEU A 61 1.43 -9.99 7.48
N ARG A 62 0.32 -10.49 8.02
CA ARG A 62 -0.28 -11.77 7.60
C ARG A 62 -0.73 -11.74 6.14
N ILE A 63 -1.40 -10.68 5.71
CA ILE A 63 -1.77 -10.46 4.31
C ILE A 63 -0.51 -10.44 3.43
N ARG A 64 0.56 -9.76 3.87
CA ARG A 64 1.85 -9.77 3.16
C ARG A 64 2.40 -11.19 3.02
N ASP A 65 2.39 -11.99 4.07
CA ASP A 65 2.95 -13.35 4.07
C ASP A 65 2.18 -14.34 3.19
N MET A 66 0.90 -14.08 2.91
CA MET A 66 0.12 -14.87 1.94
C MET A 66 0.68 -14.77 0.51
N PHE A 67 1.50 -13.78 0.22
CA PHE A 67 2.07 -13.54 -1.09
C PHE A 67 3.56 -13.92 -1.12
N LYS A 68 3.93 -14.77 -2.08
CA LYS A 68 5.34 -15.14 -2.28
C LYS A 68 6.08 -14.02 -3.03
N TYR A 69 6.88 -13.26 -2.31
CA TYR A 69 7.86 -12.32 -2.88
C TYR A 69 9.26 -12.92 -2.83
N ARG A 70 10.13 -12.54 -3.79
CA ARG A 70 11.58 -12.71 -3.59
C ARG A 70 12.00 -11.83 -2.42
N ASP A 71 12.83 -12.34 -1.52
CA ASP A 71 13.25 -11.66 -0.27
C ASP A 71 13.74 -10.23 -0.51
N THR A 72 14.47 -9.99 -1.61
CA THR A 72 14.98 -8.66 -2.00
C THR A 72 13.91 -7.62 -2.34
N LYS A 73 12.63 -8.00 -2.38
CA LYS A 73 11.52 -7.14 -2.82
C LYS A 73 10.35 -7.10 -1.81
N LYS A 74 10.49 -7.77 -0.66
CA LYS A 74 9.43 -7.84 0.37
C LYS A 74 9.11 -6.46 0.96
N GLU A 75 10.15 -5.68 1.24
CA GLU A 75 10.02 -4.35 1.84
C GLU A 75 9.40 -3.33 0.89
N ALA A 76 9.87 -3.26 -0.35
CA ALA A 76 9.28 -2.41 -1.39
C ALA A 76 7.77 -2.65 -1.55
N VAL A 77 7.35 -3.91 -1.48
CA VAL A 77 5.94 -4.28 -1.58
C VAL A 77 5.15 -3.93 -0.32
N LEU A 78 5.75 -4.05 0.88
CA LEU A 78 5.15 -3.58 2.13
C LEU A 78 4.88 -2.08 2.07
N LEU A 79 5.89 -1.30 1.73
CA LEU A 79 5.83 0.15 1.58
C LEU A 79 4.77 0.59 0.56
N MET A 80 4.63 -0.13 -0.56
CA MET A 80 3.62 0.17 -1.57
C MET A 80 2.18 -0.17 -1.12
N MET A 81 2.01 -1.21 -0.30
CA MET A 81 0.67 -1.66 0.15
C MET A 81 0.19 -0.95 1.41
N PHE A 82 1.10 -0.48 2.26
CA PHE A 82 0.73 0.15 3.53
C PHE A 82 -0.17 1.39 3.37
N PRO A 83 0.09 2.34 2.45
CA PRO A 83 -0.81 3.48 2.20
C PRO A 83 -2.23 3.09 1.78
N LEU A 84 -2.39 1.90 1.18
CA LEU A 84 -3.68 1.38 0.75
C LEU A 84 -4.47 0.75 1.91
N SER A 85 -3.76 0.40 2.99
CA SER A 85 -4.34 -0.09 4.25
C SER A 85 -4.78 1.04 5.17
N LEU A 86 -4.39 2.30 4.90
CA LEU A 86 -4.84 3.46 5.66
C LEU A 86 -6.13 4.05 5.08
N ASN A 87 -6.91 4.66 5.96
CA ASN A 87 -8.10 5.44 5.64
C ASN A 87 -8.18 6.66 6.57
N GLY A 88 -9.10 7.58 6.29
CA GLY A 88 -9.38 8.70 7.20
C GLY A 88 -8.15 9.58 7.48
N GLU A 89 -7.96 9.95 8.75
CA GLU A 89 -6.96 10.92 9.19
C GLU A 89 -5.53 10.38 9.06
N GLU A 90 -5.34 9.06 9.15
CA GLU A 90 -4.04 8.38 9.05
C GLU A 90 -3.55 8.38 7.61
N LYS A 91 -4.48 8.24 6.66
CA LYS A 91 -4.16 8.40 5.25
C LYS A 91 -3.77 9.84 4.95
N THR A 92 -4.55 10.81 5.46
CA THR A 92 -4.24 12.23 5.30
C THR A 92 -2.88 12.59 5.91
N TRP A 93 -2.58 12.10 7.11
CA TRP A 93 -1.28 12.29 7.75
C TRP A 93 -0.14 11.75 6.89
N LEU A 94 -0.29 10.54 6.33
CA LEU A 94 0.73 9.95 5.47
C LEU A 94 0.93 10.76 4.18
N ASP A 95 -0.16 11.27 3.59
CA ASP A 95 -0.13 12.08 2.38
C ASP A 95 0.44 13.50 2.61
N GLU A 96 0.42 14.01 3.85
CA GLU A 96 0.96 15.32 4.24
C GLU A 96 2.47 15.31 4.56
N LEU A 97 3.08 14.13 4.70
CA LEU A 97 4.52 14.02 4.90
C LEU A 97 5.29 14.46 3.66
N ASN A 98 6.52 14.94 3.88
CA ASN A 98 7.39 15.33 2.78
C ASN A 98 7.77 14.13 1.92
N GLU A 99 7.90 14.34 0.61
CA GLU A 99 8.40 13.32 -0.32
C GLU A 99 9.75 12.76 0.16
N GLY A 100 9.88 11.43 0.18
CA GLY A 100 11.10 10.74 0.59
C GLY A 100 11.37 10.74 2.11
N THR A 101 10.37 11.03 2.94
CA THR A 101 10.52 10.93 4.41
C THR A 101 10.61 9.47 4.88
N ILE A 102 9.98 8.54 4.15
CA ILE A 102 9.95 7.11 4.49
C ILE A 102 10.54 6.33 3.32
N GLU A 103 11.69 5.70 3.56
CA GLU A 103 12.40 4.85 2.61
C GLU A 103 12.39 3.37 3.05
N THR A 104 12.23 3.11 4.34
CA THR A 104 12.24 1.76 4.94
C THR A 104 10.99 1.49 5.78
N TRP A 105 10.69 0.22 6.02
CA TRP A 105 9.55 -0.17 6.88
C TRP A 105 9.74 0.28 8.33
N ASP A 106 10.98 0.34 8.82
CA ASP A 106 11.30 0.77 10.19
C ASP A 106 11.10 2.28 10.42
N GLU A 107 11.00 3.08 9.36
CA GLU A 107 10.71 4.53 9.43
C GLU A 107 9.20 4.85 9.51
N LEU A 108 8.37 3.81 9.46
CA LEU A 108 6.91 3.88 9.39
C LEU A 108 6.27 3.57 10.76
#